data_AF-A0A0U1KR20-F1
#
_entry.id   AF-A0A0U1KR20-F1
#
_cell.length_a   1.000
_cell.length_b   1.000
_cell.length_c   1.000
_cell.angle_alpha   90.00
_cell.angle_beta   90.00
_cell.angle_gamma   90.00
#
_symmetry.space_group_name_H-M   'P 1'
#
loop_
_entity.id
_entity.type
_entity.pdbx_description
1 polymer ?
#
loop_
_entity_poly.entity_id
_entity_poly.type
_entity_poly.pdbx_seq_one_letter_code
_entity_poly.pdbx_strand_id
1 'polypeptide(L)'
;MIKKWSILLLLLFFIFILAGCKGEEASNNVDAKADGDAVLYENKIFDISIAHNSDWKFKSETESDNLNVILSHGKSQAIISSVSSNRTFEDIKQELKAGTKNIEVISEENKTLSYKSKLKDAVRTDIFFVEHNKSINLIVIFMSPASAYEQAKPNMESLLNHINNL
;
A
#
# COMPACT_ATOMS: atom_id res chain seq x y z
N MET A 1 34.74 3.76 66.06
CA MET A 1 35.44 4.38 64.91
C MET A 1 35.23 3.49 63.67
N ILE A 2 34.26 3.81 62.83
CA ILE A 2 34.05 3.16 61.52
C ILE A 2 34.13 4.29 60.48
N LYS A 3 35.22 4.26 59.71
CA LYS A 3 35.79 5.39 58.98
C LYS A 3 35.26 5.38 57.54
N LYS A 4 34.40 6.36 57.22
CA LYS A 4 34.36 7.25 56.03
C LYS A 4 34.73 6.72 54.62
N TRP A 5 34.79 5.42 54.36
CA TRP A 5 35.27 4.86 53.09
C TRP A 5 34.18 4.19 52.24
N SER A 6 32.90 4.48 52.52
CA SER A 6 31.76 4.00 51.71
C SER A 6 31.03 5.13 50.96
N ILE A 7 31.31 6.40 51.29
CA ILE A 7 30.64 7.56 50.66
C ILE A 7 31.34 7.96 49.35
N LEU A 8 32.63 7.68 49.20
CA LEU A 8 33.39 8.00 47.99
C LEU A 8 33.01 7.11 46.78
N LEU A 9 32.43 5.94 47.03
CA LEU A 9 32.08 4.95 46.00
C LEU A 9 30.66 5.17 45.43
N LEU A 10 29.79 5.85 46.17
CA LEU A 10 28.45 6.22 45.71
C LEU A 10 28.47 7.43 44.74
N LEU A 11 29.49 8.28 44.84
CA LEU A 11 29.60 9.50 44.03
C LEU A 11 30.13 9.23 42.60
N LEU A 12 30.78 8.08 42.38
CA LEU A 12 31.39 7.74 41.09
C LEU A 12 30.39 7.16 40.06
N PHE A 13 29.21 6.73 40.50
CA PHE A 13 28.20 6.13 39.63
C PHE A 13 27.33 7.17 38.90
N PHE A 14 27.32 8.42 39.38
CA PHE A 14 26.46 9.48 38.81
C PHE A 14 27.08 10.23 37.61
N ILE A 15 28.36 9.99 37.30
CA ILE A 15 29.10 10.75 36.27
C ILE A 15 28.95 10.14 34.87
N PHE A 16 28.33 8.97 34.72
CA PHE A 16 28.18 8.30 33.41
C PHE A 16 26.95 8.72 32.58
N ILE A 17 26.14 9.70 33.02
CA ILE A 17 24.90 10.08 32.31
C ILE A 17 25.06 11.37 31.46
N LEU A 18 26.26 11.93 31.32
CA LEU A 18 26.46 13.23 30.65
C LEU A 18 27.48 13.20 29.50
N ALA A 19 27.34 12.23 28.60
CA ALA A 19 27.87 12.31 27.24
C ALA A 19 26.96 11.46 26.33
N GLY A 20 26.30 11.93 25.28
CA GLY A 20 26.21 13.21 24.62
C GLY A 20 25.58 12.97 23.24
N CYS A 21 24.59 13.76 22.85
CA CYS A 21 24.23 14.04 21.46
C CYS A 21 23.53 15.41 21.49
N LYS A 22 24.27 16.52 21.51
CA LYS A 22 24.72 17.27 20.33
C LYS A 22 23.69 17.20 19.20
N GLY A 23 22.83 18.22 19.18
CA GLY A 23 21.62 18.25 18.37
C GLY A 23 21.85 18.64 16.92
N GLU A 24 20.75 18.59 16.17
CA GLU A 24 20.42 19.55 15.12
C GLU A 24 18.95 19.33 14.72
N GLU A 25 18.24 20.45 14.65
CA GLU A 25 17.16 20.79 13.73
C GLU A 25 15.89 19.92 13.58
N ALA A 26 14.77 20.63 13.74
CA ALA A 26 13.44 20.19 13.41
C ALA A 26 13.36 19.69 11.95
N SER A 27 13.20 18.39 11.79
CA SER A 27 12.57 17.80 10.61
C SER A 27 11.37 17.02 11.10
N ASN A 28 10.17 17.48 10.72
CA ASN A 28 8.91 16.78 10.90
C ASN A 28 9.03 15.36 10.33
N ASN A 29 9.33 14.39 11.18
CA ASN A 29 9.06 12.99 10.89
C ASN A 29 7.99 12.55 11.86
N VAL A 30 6.83 12.28 11.28
CA VAL A 30 5.69 11.65 11.92
C VAL A 30 6.20 10.33 12.50
N ASP A 31 6.34 10.28 13.82
CA ASP A 31 6.62 9.08 14.57
C ASP A 31 5.50 8.06 14.29
N ALA A 32 5.86 7.00 13.57
CA ALA A 32 5.05 5.80 13.45
C ALA A 32 4.97 5.15 14.84
N LYS A 33 3.83 5.34 15.52
CA LYS A 33 3.47 4.55 16.69
C LYS A 33 3.28 3.10 16.28
N ALA A 34 4.12 2.23 16.80
CA ALA A 34 3.84 0.80 16.93
C ALA A 34 3.06 0.58 18.23
N ASP A 35 1.81 0.13 18.14
CA ASP A 35 1.29 -1.10 18.77
C ASP A 35 -0.22 -1.27 18.45
N GLY A 36 -0.61 -2.47 18.01
CA GLY A 36 -2.00 -2.91 17.78
C GLY A 36 -2.47 -2.89 16.31
N ASP A 37 -2.49 -4.08 15.68
CA ASP A 37 -2.92 -4.39 14.29
C ASP A 37 -2.09 -3.70 13.19
N ALA A 38 -1.12 -4.45 12.64
CA ALA A 38 -0.27 -3.94 11.57
C ALA A 38 -1.14 -3.62 10.35
N VAL A 39 -1.38 -2.33 10.09
CA VAL A 39 -2.07 -1.83 8.91
C VAL A 39 -1.01 -1.37 7.91
N LEU A 40 -1.09 -1.85 6.66
CA LEU A 40 -0.24 -1.40 5.56
C LEU A 40 -0.60 0.01 5.11
N TYR A 41 -1.90 0.31 5.09
CA TYR A 41 -2.43 1.58 4.60
C TYR A 41 -3.86 1.81 5.14
N GLU A 42 -4.20 3.06 5.46
CA GLU A 42 -5.54 3.44 5.88
C GLU A 42 -5.89 4.82 5.33
N ASN A 43 -7.10 4.97 4.76
CA ASN A 43 -7.72 6.25 4.47
C ASN A 43 -9.18 6.25 4.96
N LYS A 44 -9.42 7.06 5.99
CA LYS A 44 -10.71 7.16 6.69
C LYS A 44 -11.77 7.92 5.91
N ILE A 45 -11.39 8.76 4.95
CA ILE A 45 -12.31 9.54 4.12
C ILE A 45 -13.03 8.62 3.14
N PHE A 46 -12.28 7.68 2.55
CA PHE A 46 -12.80 6.71 1.59
C PHE A 46 -13.17 5.36 2.22
N ASP A 47 -13.00 5.20 3.54
CA ASP A 47 -13.26 3.96 4.30
C ASP A 47 -12.44 2.75 3.82
N ILE A 48 -11.19 3.00 3.43
CA ILE A 48 -10.27 1.97 2.92
C ILE A 48 -9.19 1.70 3.96
N SER A 49 -9.01 0.42 4.27
CA SER A 49 -7.92 -0.06 5.11
C SER A 49 -7.35 -1.33 4.51
N ILE A 50 -6.03 -1.45 4.54
CA ILE A 50 -5.30 -2.59 4.01
C ILE A 50 -4.49 -3.15 5.16
N ALA A 51 -4.83 -4.35 5.61
CA ALA A 51 -4.05 -5.03 6.63
C ALA A 51 -2.62 -5.31 6.12
N HIS A 52 -1.66 -5.32 7.04
CA HIS A 52 -0.27 -5.63 6.71
C HIS A 52 -0.18 -7.04 6.16
N ASN A 53 0.36 -7.14 4.95
CA ASN A 53 0.84 -8.38 4.38
C ASN A 53 2.35 -8.23 4.14
N SER A 54 3.06 -9.36 4.18
CA SER A 54 4.50 -9.37 4.47
C SER A 54 5.38 -8.63 3.47
N ASP A 55 4.87 -8.29 2.29
CA ASP A 55 5.74 -7.92 1.17
C ASP A 55 5.29 -6.71 0.34
N TRP A 56 4.03 -6.23 0.47
CA TRP A 56 3.61 -5.02 -0.23
C TRP A 56 4.08 -3.77 0.51
N LYS A 57 4.44 -2.75 -0.26
CA LYS A 57 4.90 -1.46 0.26
C LYS A 57 4.07 -0.33 -0.31
N PHE A 58 3.62 0.56 0.57
CA PHE A 58 3.05 1.83 0.14
C PHE A 58 4.05 2.64 -0.67
N LYS A 59 3.57 3.27 -1.75
CA LYS A 59 4.38 4.14 -2.60
C LYS A 59 3.89 5.57 -2.58
N SER A 60 2.61 5.76 -2.87
CA SER A 60 2.04 7.09 -2.99
C SER A 60 0.53 7.04 -2.87
N GLU A 61 -0.03 8.17 -2.48
CA GLU A 61 -1.44 8.46 -2.51
C GLU A 61 -1.64 9.76 -3.30
N THR A 62 -2.73 9.84 -4.04
CA THR A 62 -3.23 11.10 -4.58
C THR A 62 -4.72 11.17 -4.33
N GLU A 63 -5.12 12.21 -3.62
CA GLU A 63 -6.51 12.51 -3.31
C GLU A 63 -6.92 13.77 -4.06
N SER A 64 -7.99 13.66 -4.84
CA SER A 64 -8.69 14.78 -5.46
C SER A 64 -10.19 14.53 -5.33
N ASP A 65 -10.92 14.37 -6.43
CA ASP A 65 -12.31 13.89 -6.40
C ASP A 65 -12.39 12.37 -6.17
N ASN A 66 -11.30 11.66 -6.48
CA ASN A 66 -11.13 10.23 -6.25
C ASN A 66 -9.82 9.97 -5.51
N LEU A 67 -9.79 8.87 -4.76
CA LEU A 67 -8.58 8.33 -4.16
C LEU A 67 -7.83 7.51 -5.19
N ASN A 68 -6.51 7.64 -5.21
CA ASN A 68 -5.61 6.73 -5.92
C ASN A 68 -4.45 6.35 -5.02
N VAL A 69 -4.32 5.06 -4.72
CA VAL A 69 -3.25 4.51 -3.88
C VAL A 69 -2.39 3.60 -4.73
N ILE A 70 -1.08 3.78 -4.67
CA ILE A 70 -0.12 2.90 -5.34
C ILE A 70 0.65 2.11 -4.29
N LEU A 71 0.65 0.79 -4.46
CA LEU A 71 1.44 -0.16 -3.70
C LEU A 71 2.41 -0.89 -4.65
N SER A 72 3.51 -1.39 -4.12
CA SER A 72 4.48 -2.17 -4.89
C SER A 72 4.94 -3.43 -4.18
N HIS A 73 5.22 -4.47 -4.97
CA HIS A 73 5.84 -5.72 -4.54
C HIS A 73 6.83 -6.16 -5.62
N GLY A 74 8.13 -6.10 -5.35
CA GLY A 74 9.15 -6.42 -6.36
C GLY A 74 8.99 -5.60 -7.65
N LYS A 75 8.66 -6.28 -8.76
CA LYS A 75 8.38 -5.66 -10.07
C LYS A 75 6.88 -5.44 -10.34
N SER A 76 6.04 -5.78 -9.39
CA SER A 76 4.58 -5.65 -9.47
C SER A 76 4.12 -4.36 -8.81
N GLN A 77 3.03 -3.81 -9.33
CA GLN A 77 2.32 -2.67 -8.76
C GLN A 77 0.86 -3.02 -8.57
N ALA A 78 0.26 -2.45 -7.53
CA ALA A 78 -1.18 -2.42 -7.33
C ALA A 78 -1.63 -0.96 -7.28
N ILE A 79 -2.72 -0.64 -7.96
CA ILE A 79 -3.38 0.66 -7.89
C ILE A 79 -4.78 0.41 -7.35
N ILE A 80 -5.13 1.10 -6.27
CA ILE A 80 -6.48 1.07 -5.72
C ILE A 80 -7.07 2.46 -5.93
N SER A 81 -8.09 2.53 -6.77
CA SER A 81 -8.75 3.78 -7.13
C SER A 81 -10.20 3.76 -6.69
N SER A 82 -10.68 4.84 -6.08
CA SER A 82 -12.12 5.02 -5.88
C SER A 82 -12.76 5.65 -7.11
N VAL A 83 -14.02 5.31 -7.35
CA VAL A 83 -14.85 5.90 -8.40
C VAL A 83 -16.29 6.01 -7.89
N SER A 84 -17.05 6.96 -8.42
CA SER A 84 -18.45 7.11 -8.01
C SER A 84 -19.29 5.85 -8.30
N SER A 85 -20.17 5.50 -7.35
CA SER A 85 -21.11 4.37 -7.48
C SER A 85 -22.19 4.59 -8.56
N ASN A 86 -22.32 5.80 -9.10
CA ASN A 86 -23.24 6.10 -10.19
C ASN A 86 -22.77 5.60 -11.56
N ARG A 87 -21.51 5.16 -11.67
CA ARG A 87 -20.94 4.60 -12.90
C ARG A 87 -21.08 3.09 -12.91
N THR A 88 -21.46 2.52 -14.04
CA THR A 88 -21.46 1.06 -14.20
C THR A 88 -20.04 0.54 -14.42
N PHE A 89 -19.77 -0.69 -13.98
CA PHE A 89 -18.48 -1.34 -14.25
C PHE A 89 -18.24 -1.57 -15.74
N GLU A 90 -19.30 -1.69 -16.54
CA GLU A 90 -19.16 -1.78 -17.99
C GLU A 90 -18.63 -0.48 -18.59
N ASP A 91 -19.18 0.68 -18.19
CA ASP A 91 -18.69 1.98 -18.65
C ASP A 91 -17.22 2.19 -18.30
N ILE A 92 -16.82 1.78 -17.10
CA ILE A 92 -15.43 1.86 -16.63
C ILE A 92 -14.53 0.92 -17.43
N LYS A 93 -14.96 -0.33 -17.68
CA LYS A 93 -14.22 -1.29 -18.54
C LYS A 93 -13.98 -0.73 -19.93
N GLN A 94 -14.98 -0.10 -20.53
CA GLN A 94 -14.84 0.51 -21.86
C GLN A 94 -13.85 1.68 -21.86
N GLU A 95 -13.88 2.54 -20.84
CA GLU A 95 -12.91 3.62 -20.67
C GLU A 95 -11.48 3.09 -20.52
N LEU A 96 -11.28 2.07 -19.68
CA LEU A 96 -9.97 1.44 -19.49
C LEU A 96 -9.43 0.82 -20.78
N LYS A 97 -10.29 0.12 -21.54
CA LYS A 97 -9.91 -0.45 -22.84
C LYS A 97 -9.56 0.64 -23.85
N ALA A 98 -10.32 1.74 -23.90
CA ALA A 98 -10.06 2.86 -24.79
C ALA A 98 -8.74 3.58 -24.45
N GLY A 99 -8.41 3.71 -23.16
CA GLY A 99 -7.16 4.30 -22.69
C GLY A 99 -5.92 3.44 -22.98
N THR A 100 -6.08 2.12 -23.10
CA THR A 100 -4.95 1.20 -23.22
C THR A 100 -4.72 0.77 -24.68
N LYS A 101 -3.69 1.33 -25.31
CA LYS A 101 -3.32 0.99 -26.69
C LYS A 101 -2.55 -0.33 -26.74
N ASN A 102 -2.71 -1.08 -27.83
CA ASN A 102 -1.94 -2.28 -28.16
C ASN A 102 -2.01 -3.39 -27.09
N ILE A 103 -3.22 -3.75 -26.67
CA ILE A 103 -3.46 -4.85 -25.73
C ILE A 103 -4.04 -6.09 -26.43
N GLU A 104 -3.92 -7.22 -25.74
CA GLU A 104 -4.64 -8.46 -25.96
C GLU A 104 -5.50 -8.71 -24.71
N VAL A 105 -6.82 -8.70 -24.87
CA VAL A 105 -7.75 -9.04 -23.78
C VAL A 105 -7.68 -10.54 -23.54
N ILE A 106 -7.48 -10.94 -22.29
CA ILE A 106 -7.35 -12.36 -21.89
C ILE A 106 -8.65 -12.87 -21.27
N SER A 107 -9.28 -12.05 -20.44
CA SER A 107 -10.57 -12.35 -19.83
C SER A 107 -11.34 -11.07 -19.57
N GLU A 108 -12.65 -11.11 -19.77
CA GLU A 108 -13.57 -10.03 -19.46
C GLU A 108 -14.83 -10.64 -18.87
N GLU A 109 -15.05 -10.42 -17.58
CA GLU A 109 -16.22 -10.90 -16.85
C GLU A 109 -16.95 -9.70 -16.23
N ASN A 110 -17.96 -9.97 -15.40
CA ASN A 110 -18.77 -8.90 -14.82
C ASN A 110 -17.95 -7.96 -13.93
N LYS A 111 -17.17 -8.53 -13.00
CA LYS A 111 -16.37 -7.79 -12.00
C LYS A 111 -14.85 -7.89 -12.22
N THR A 112 -14.42 -8.42 -13.37
CA THR A 112 -13.00 -8.55 -13.69
C THR A 112 -12.71 -8.19 -15.15
N LEU A 113 -11.54 -7.60 -15.38
CA LEU A 113 -10.98 -7.39 -16.71
C LEU A 113 -9.49 -7.70 -16.64
N SER A 114 -9.00 -8.56 -17.52
CA SER A 114 -7.58 -8.83 -17.60
C SER A 114 -7.06 -8.80 -19.02
N TYR A 115 -5.89 -8.19 -19.20
CA TYR A 115 -5.27 -8.04 -20.50
C TYR A 115 -3.75 -8.07 -20.40
N LYS A 116 -3.10 -8.20 -21.54
CA LYS A 116 -1.65 -8.14 -21.68
C LYS A 116 -1.26 -7.16 -22.77
N SER A 117 -0.25 -6.33 -22.52
CA SER A 117 0.28 -5.43 -23.55
C SER A 117 1.06 -6.22 -24.61
N LYS A 118 0.96 -5.82 -25.89
CA LYS A 118 1.70 -6.42 -27.01
C LYS A 118 3.12 -5.84 -27.21
N LEU A 119 3.66 -5.18 -26.20
CA LEU A 119 5.03 -4.64 -26.21
C LEU A 119 6.07 -5.75 -26.05
N LYS A 120 7.33 -5.47 -26.42
CA LYS A 120 8.47 -6.38 -26.23
C LYS A 120 8.57 -6.82 -24.77
N ASP A 121 8.51 -5.86 -23.86
CA ASP A 121 8.44 -6.09 -22.42
C ASP A 121 6.97 -6.06 -22.00
N ALA A 122 6.28 -7.16 -22.30
CA ALA A 122 4.84 -7.27 -22.05
C ALA A 122 4.51 -7.16 -20.55
N VAL A 123 3.51 -6.36 -20.22
CA VAL A 123 2.90 -6.26 -18.89
C VAL A 123 1.58 -7.02 -18.91
N ARG A 124 1.36 -7.84 -17.88
CA ARG A 124 0.08 -8.47 -17.56
C ARG A 124 -0.64 -7.57 -16.55
N THR A 125 -1.90 -7.27 -16.85
CA THR A 125 -2.75 -6.41 -16.03
C THR A 125 -4.04 -7.13 -15.70
N ASP A 126 -4.39 -7.18 -14.42
CA ASP A 126 -5.62 -7.77 -13.90
C ASP A 126 -6.35 -6.70 -13.08
N ILE A 127 -7.62 -6.47 -13.40
CA ILE A 127 -8.45 -5.41 -12.85
C ILE A 127 -9.67 -6.03 -12.19
N PHE A 128 -9.94 -5.62 -10.95
CA PHE A 128 -11.07 -6.06 -10.14
C PHE A 128 -11.96 -4.86 -9.84
N PHE A 129 -13.26 -5.01 -10.06
CA PHE A 129 -14.27 -4.00 -9.79
C PHE A 129 -15.07 -4.40 -8.55
N VAL A 130 -15.03 -3.56 -7.52
CA VAL A 130 -15.56 -3.86 -6.20
C VAL A 130 -16.62 -2.84 -5.82
N GLU A 131 -17.79 -3.32 -5.44
CA GLU A 131 -18.80 -2.49 -4.78
C GLU A 131 -18.34 -2.28 -3.34
N HIS A 132 -18.16 -1.04 -2.92
CA HIS A 132 -17.55 -0.76 -1.62
C HIS A 132 -18.54 -0.14 -0.64
N ASN A 133 -19.14 1.00 -0.99
CA ASN A 133 -20.20 1.60 -0.21
C ASN A 133 -21.22 2.31 -1.12
N LYS A 134 -22.19 3.02 -0.52
CA LYS A 134 -23.27 3.65 -1.28
C LYS A 134 -22.79 4.75 -2.23
N SER A 135 -21.65 5.37 -1.95
CA SER A 135 -21.15 6.55 -2.67
C SER A 135 -20.05 6.21 -3.67
N ILE A 136 -19.28 5.16 -3.40
CA ILE A 136 -18.12 4.78 -4.22
C ILE A 136 -18.02 3.28 -4.46
N ASN A 137 -17.42 2.95 -5.59
CA ASN A 137 -16.86 1.65 -5.90
C ASN A 137 -15.33 1.74 -5.92
N LEU A 138 -14.65 0.60 -5.82
CA LEU A 138 -13.20 0.51 -5.98
C LEU A 138 -12.84 -0.19 -7.28
N ILE A 139 -11.73 0.25 -7.86
CA ILE A 139 -11.03 -0.41 -8.95
C ILE A 139 -9.67 -0.81 -8.40
N VAL A 140 -9.38 -2.11 -8.38
CA VAL A 140 -8.09 -2.64 -7.96
C VAL A 140 -7.37 -3.16 -9.19
N ILE A 141 -6.26 -2.53 -9.57
CA ILE A 141 -5.47 -2.84 -10.76
C ILE A 141 -4.14 -3.43 -10.32
N PHE A 142 -3.86 -4.66 -10.72
CA PHE A 142 -2.54 -5.27 -10.59
C PHE A 142 -1.80 -5.23 -11.90
N MET A 143 -0.52 -4.88 -11.85
CA MET A 143 0.38 -4.87 -13.01
C MET A 143 1.65 -5.63 -12.66
N SER A 144 2.09 -6.52 -13.54
CA SER A 144 3.38 -7.21 -13.43
C SER A 144 3.96 -7.45 -14.81
N PRO A 145 5.30 -7.51 -14.97
CA PRO A 145 5.90 -8.12 -16.15
C PRO A 145 5.27 -9.49 -16.42
N ALA A 146 4.88 -9.75 -17.67
CA ALA A 146 4.20 -10.98 -18.05
C ALA A 146 5.07 -12.23 -17.76
N SER A 147 6.39 -12.09 -17.82
CA SER A 147 7.35 -13.15 -17.47
C SER A 147 7.39 -13.50 -15.98
N ALA A 148 6.92 -12.62 -15.11
CA ALA A 148 6.90 -12.80 -13.65
C ALA A 148 5.49 -12.98 -13.08
N TYR A 149 4.45 -12.94 -13.92
CA TYR A 149 3.06 -12.88 -13.48
C TYR A 149 2.65 -14.07 -12.61
N GLU A 150 2.94 -15.31 -13.02
CA GLU A 150 2.56 -16.51 -12.26
C GLU A 150 3.19 -16.55 -10.87
N GLN A 151 4.39 -15.98 -10.71
CA GLN A 151 5.06 -15.88 -9.40
C GLN A 151 4.47 -14.75 -8.55
N ALA A 152 4.00 -13.67 -9.18
CA ALA A 152 3.41 -12.53 -8.50
C ALA A 152 1.95 -12.76 -8.09
N LYS A 153 1.22 -13.61 -8.82
CA LYS A 153 -0.22 -13.85 -8.66
C LYS A 153 -0.63 -14.19 -7.21
N PRO A 154 0.05 -15.08 -6.47
CA PRO A 154 -0.31 -15.34 -5.07
C PRO A 154 -0.23 -14.11 -4.17
N ASN A 155 0.72 -13.20 -4.42
CA ASN A 155 0.85 -11.95 -3.65
C ASN A 155 -0.22 -10.93 -4.01
N MET A 156 -0.69 -10.93 -5.27
CA MET A 156 -1.81 -10.08 -5.72
C MET A 156 -3.12 -10.56 -5.06
N GLU A 157 -3.38 -11.87 -5.09
CA GLU A 157 -4.53 -12.49 -4.42
C GLU A 157 -4.47 -12.26 -2.90
N SER A 158 -3.29 -12.39 -2.31
CA SER A 158 -3.08 -12.06 -0.89
C SER A 158 -3.46 -10.62 -0.62
N LEU A 159 -3.00 -9.64 -1.41
CA LEU A 159 -3.36 -8.23 -1.21
C LEU A 159 -4.86 -7.99 -1.29
N LEU A 160 -5.55 -8.56 -2.29
CA LEU A 160 -7.01 -8.43 -2.41
C LEU A 160 -7.72 -8.85 -1.12
N ASN A 161 -7.32 -9.98 -0.54
CA ASN A 161 -7.91 -10.50 0.70
C ASN A 161 -7.59 -9.67 1.95
N HIS A 162 -6.67 -8.69 1.87
CA HIS A 162 -6.31 -7.81 2.98
C HIS A 162 -6.90 -6.41 2.87
N ILE A 163 -7.54 -6.07 1.75
CA ILE A 163 -8.31 -4.85 1.63
C ILE A 163 -9.65 -5.08 2.35
N ASN A 164 -10.04 -4.16 3.22
CA ASN A 164 -11.31 -4.25 3.92
C ASN A 164 -12.49 -4.22 2.95
N ASN A 165 -13.56 -4.94 3.31
CA ASN A 165 -14.83 -4.92 2.57
C ASN A 165 -14.71 -5.40 1.10
N LEU A 166 -13.82 -6.36 0.84
CA LEU A 166 -13.62 -7.04 -0.44
C LEU A 166 -14.13 -8.48 -0.40
#